data_AF-A0A4R8PYF8-F1
#
_entry.id   AF-A0A4R8PYF8-F1
#
_cell.length_a   1.000
_cell.length_b   1.000
_cell.length_c   1.000
_cell.angle_alpha   90.00
_cell.angle_beta   90.00
_cell.angle_gamma   90.00
#
_symmetry.space_group_name_H-M   'P 1'
#
loop_
_entity.id
_entity.type
_entity.pdbx_description
1 polymer ?
#
loop_
_entity_poly.entity_id
_entity_poly.type
_entity_poly.pdbx_seq_one_letter_code
_entity_poly.pdbx_strand_id
1 'polypeptide(L)'
;MVIGTEFGGYSNPSGPREYRTKRVKEARDEAKKEIEVYRNSKEAEFKKFESEGNKEAENEATEEAEGKIKEIKAAGKQSQDRVIADLLKAVFEVKAVAPSAA
;
A
#
# COMPACT_ATOMS: atom_id res chain seq x y z
N MET A 1 12.24 62.65 -30.91
CA MET A 1 12.35 62.28 -29.48
C MET A 1 11.23 63.05 -28.80
N VAL A 2 10.14 62.48 -28.28
CA VAL A 2 9.86 61.17 -27.68
C VAL A 2 8.39 60.84 -28.00
N ILE A 3 8.12 59.60 -28.44
CA ILE A 3 6.76 59.06 -28.61
C ILE A 3 6.35 58.47 -27.26
N GLY A 4 5.25 58.94 -26.71
CA GLY A 4 4.63 58.38 -25.51
C GLY A 4 3.15 58.11 -25.76
N THR A 5 2.69 57.01 -25.15
CA THR A 5 1.30 56.54 -24.96
C THR A 5 0.58 56.09 -26.25
N GLU A 6 -0.13 54.96 -26.36
CA GLU A 6 -0.85 54.17 -25.36
C GLU A 6 -1.48 52.93 -26.05
N PHE A 7 -1.83 51.90 -25.27
CA PHE A 7 -2.70 50.74 -25.59
C PHE A 7 -2.19 49.70 -26.63
N GLY A 8 -1.93 48.43 -26.30
CA GLY A 8 -2.71 47.58 -25.40
C GLY A 8 -4.02 47.19 -26.06
N GLY A 9 -4.02 46.25 -27.02
CA GLY A 9 -5.24 45.81 -27.69
C GLY A 9 -5.04 44.48 -28.41
N TYR A 10 -5.46 43.41 -27.75
CA TYR A 10 -5.65 42.10 -28.37
C TYR A 10 -6.49 42.26 -29.64
N SER A 11 -5.97 41.77 -30.77
CA SER A 11 -6.69 41.78 -32.05
C SER A 11 -8.03 41.06 -31.88
N ASN A 12 -9.10 41.84 -31.98
CA ASN A 12 -10.47 41.35 -32.00
C ASN A 12 -10.63 40.48 -33.26
N PRO A 13 -11.07 39.20 -33.17
CA PRO A 13 -11.11 38.31 -34.34
C PRO A 13 -12.17 38.83 -35.31
N SER A 14 -11.75 39.49 -36.38
CA SER A 14 -12.63 40.30 -37.21
C SER A 14 -13.22 39.50 -38.39
N GLY A 15 -13.32 38.17 -38.26
CA GLY A 15 -13.91 37.33 -39.31
C GLY A 15 -14.34 35.91 -38.87
N PRO A 16 -15.36 35.30 -39.53
CA PRO A 16 -15.90 33.98 -39.18
C PRO A 16 -14.87 32.84 -39.14
N ARG A 17 -13.78 32.94 -39.89
CA ARG A 17 -12.69 31.94 -39.92
C ARG A 17 -11.85 31.97 -38.65
N GLU A 18 -11.52 33.15 -38.14
CA GLU A 18 -10.73 33.32 -36.91
C GLU A 18 -11.51 32.91 -35.67
N TYR A 19 -12.83 33.16 -35.65
CA TYR A 19 -13.70 32.67 -34.58
C TYR A 19 -13.76 31.13 -34.55
N ARG A 20 -13.90 30.49 -35.72
CA ARG A 20 -13.89 29.02 -35.84
C ARG A 20 -12.55 28.42 -35.40
N THR A 21 -11.43 29.01 -35.80
CA THR A 21 -10.11 28.51 -35.39
C THR A 21 -9.83 28.72 -33.89
N LYS A 22 -10.33 29.81 -33.29
CA LYS A 22 -10.28 30.02 -31.82
C LYS A 22 -11.09 28.94 -31.08
N ARG A 23 -12.34 28.69 -31.48
CA ARG A 23 -13.19 27.63 -30.88
C ARG A 23 -12.58 26.23 -30.98
N VAL A 24 -11.95 25.90 -32.12
CA VAL A 24 -11.28 24.60 -32.30
C VAL A 24 -10.05 24.47 -31.40
N LYS A 25 -9.29 25.56 -31.20
CA LYS A 25 -8.15 25.57 -30.27
C LYS A 25 -8.62 25.43 -28.83
N GLU A 26 -9.64 26.19 -28.43
CA GLU A 26 -10.25 26.12 -27.11
C GLU A 26 -10.75 24.70 -26.81
N ALA A 27 -11.52 24.09 -27.71
CA ALA A 27 -12.01 22.72 -27.54
C ALA A 27 -10.88 21.69 -27.42
N ARG A 28 -9.79 21.87 -28.18
CA ARG A 28 -8.61 20.98 -28.09
C ARG A 28 -7.90 21.14 -26.75
N ASP A 29 -7.74 22.36 -26.26
CA ASP A 29 -7.05 22.63 -25.00
C ASP A 29 -7.91 22.21 -23.80
N GLU A 30 -9.23 22.30 -23.91
CA GLU A 30 -10.18 21.80 -22.91
C GLU A 30 -10.18 20.27 -22.86
N ALA A 31 -10.23 19.59 -24.00
CA ALA A 31 -10.11 18.12 -24.06
C ALA A 31 -8.77 17.62 -23.50
N LYS A 32 -7.66 18.33 -23.75
CA LYS A 32 -6.36 18.00 -23.14
C LYS A 32 -6.39 18.13 -21.62
N LYS A 33 -6.98 19.21 -21.10
CA LYS A 33 -7.14 19.40 -19.65
C LYS A 33 -7.96 18.27 -19.02
N GLU A 34 -9.07 17.89 -19.65
CA GLU A 34 -9.90 16.79 -19.15
C GLU A 34 -9.15 15.45 -19.15
N ILE A 35 -8.37 15.17 -20.20
CA ILE A 35 -7.52 13.97 -20.27
C ILE A 35 -6.46 13.97 -19.16
N GLU A 36 -5.82 15.12 -18.90
CA GLU A 36 -4.83 15.25 -17.83
C GLU A 36 -5.48 15.07 -16.45
N VAL A 37 -6.64 15.67 -16.21
CA VAL A 37 -7.39 15.50 -14.96
C VAL A 37 -7.79 14.04 -14.77
N TYR A 38 -8.31 13.39 -15.82
CA TYR A 38 -8.68 11.97 -15.76
C TYR A 38 -7.47 11.09 -15.48
N ARG A 39 -6.35 11.31 -16.18
CA ARG A 39 -5.11 10.58 -15.95
C ARG A 39 -4.60 10.74 -14.52
N ASN A 40 -4.57 11.97 -14.00
CA ASN A 40 -4.14 12.26 -12.64
C ASN A 40 -5.06 11.61 -11.61
N SER A 41 -6.37 11.63 -11.84
CA SER A 41 -7.34 10.96 -10.95
C SER A 41 -7.11 9.45 -10.90
N LYS A 42 -6.88 8.82 -12.04
CA LYS A 42 -6.62 7.37 -12.13
C LYS A 42 -5.29 6.99 -11.52
N GLU A 43 -4.27 7.82 -11.69
CA GLU A 43 -2.96 7.58 -11.05
C GLU A 43 -3.03 7.76 -9.52
N ALA A 44 -3.83 8.70 -9.03
CA ALA A 44 -4.07 8.87 -7.60
C ALA A 44 -4.88 7.70 -7.00
N GLU A 45 -5.92 7.23 -7.70
CA GLU A 45 -6.66 6.01 -7.32
C GLU A 45 -5.76 4.78 -7.31
N PHE A 46 -4.90 4.62 -8.33
CA PHE A 46 -3.96 3.52 -8.41
C PHE A 46 -2.94 3.55 -7.26
N LYS A 47 -2.35 4.71 -6.98
CA LYS A 47 -1.42 4.87 -5.85
C LYS A 47 -2.09 4.62 -4.50
N LYS A 48 -3.35 5.05 -4.32
CA LYS A 48 -4.12 4.73 -3.11
C LYS A 48 -4.34 3.23 -2.99
N PHE A 49 -4.80 2.60 -4.06
CA PHE A 49 -5.02 1.15 -4.11
C PHE A 49 -3.74 0.35 -3.85
N GLU A 50 -2.60 0.72 -4.43
CA GLU A 50 -1.31 0.10 -4.11
C GLU A 50 -0.92 0.31 -2.64
N SER A 51 -1.21 1.48 -2.08
CA SER A 51 -0.87 1.79 -0.68
C SER A 51 -1.81 1.15 0.35
N GLU A 52 -3.04 0.86 -0.04
CA GLU A 52 -4.09 0.27 0.81
C GLU A 52 -4.11 -1.26 0.68
N GLY A 53 -3.81 -1.80 -0.51
CA GLY A 53 -3.97 -3.21 -0.88
C GLY A 53 -3.10 -4.22 -0.11
N ASN A 54 -2.19 -3.76 0.75
CA ASN A 54 -1.42 -4.66 1.62
C ASN A 54 -1.49 -4.32 3.11
N LYS A 55 -1.78 -3.06 3.49
CA LYS A 55 -1.68 -2.64 4.90
C LYS A 55 -2.72 -3.29 5.79
N GLU A 56 -3.96 -3.39 5.32
CA GLU A 56 -5.04 -3.98 6.12
C GLU A 56 -4.79 -5.48 6.35
N ALA A 57 -4.42 -6.20 5.27
CA ALA A 57 -4.04 -7.61 5.35
C ALA A 57 -2.77 -7.85 6.19
N GLU A 58 -1.75 -6.99 6.07
CA GLU A 58 -0.54 -7.05 6.90
C GLU A 58 -0.86 -6.81 8.38
N ASN A 59 -1.71 -5.83 8.70
CA ASN A 59 -2.11 -5.53 10.07
C ASN A 59 -2.93 -6.68 10.66
N GLU A 60 -3.92 -7.20 9.94
CA GLU A 60 -4.75 -8.33 10.39
C GLU A 60 -3.90 -9.59 10.63
N ALA A 61 -3.00 -9.91 9.69
CA ALA A 61 -2.07 -11.03 9.85
C ALA A 61 -1.12 -10.83 11.05
N THR A 62 -0.68 -9.60 11.30
CA THR A 62 0.17 -9.27 12.44
C THR A 62 -0.56 -9.46 13.75
N GLU A 63 -1.80 -8.95 13.87
CA GLU A 63 -2.63 -9.10 15.07
C GLU A 63 -2.93 -10.58 15.36
N GLU A 64 -3.27 -11.36 14.34
CA GLU A 64 -3.53 -12.79 14.50
C GLU A 64 -2.26 -13.55 14.93
N ALA A 65 -1.11 -13.23 14.33
CA ALA A 65 0.18 -13.83 14.71
C ALA A 65 0.56 -13.49 16.16
N GLU A 66 0.37 -12.25 16.60
CA GLU A 66 0.58 -11.85 17.99
C GLU A 66 -0.33 -12.59 18.96
N GLY A 67 -1.61 -12.80 18.58
CA GLY A 67 -2.56 -13.62 19.33
C GLY A 67 -2.05 -15.04 19.52
N LYS A 68 -1.68 -15.71 18.42
CA LYS A 68 -1.14 -17.08 18.45
C LYS A 68 0.15 -17.19 19.28
N ILE A 69 1.04 -16.19 19.20
CA ILE A 69 2.27 -16.16 20.03
C ILE A 69 1.92 -16.09 21.52
N LYS A 70 0.93 -15.29 21.91
CA LYS A 70 0.48 -15.19 23.31
C LYS A 70 -0.09 -16.51 23.80
N GLU A 71 -0.90 -17.18 22.98
CA GLU A 71 -1.46 -18.50 23.29
C GLU A 71 -0.36 -19.57 23.47
N ILE A 72 0.59 -19.65 22.52
CA ILE A 72 1.72 -20.58 22.61
C ILE A 72 2.53 -20.33 23.89
N LYS A 73 2.81 -19.07 24.23
CA LYS A 73 3.52 -18.72 25.46
C LYS A 73 2.75 -19.13 26.71
N ALA A 74 1.43 -18.94 26.73
CA ALA A 74 0.58 -19.33 27.86
C ALA A 74 0.54 -20.85 28.02
N ALA A 75 0.30 -21.59 26.93
CA ALA A 75 0.28 -23.06 26.93
C ALA A 75 1.65 -23.63 27.34
N GLY A 76 2.74 -23.08 26.79
CA GLY A 76 4.10 -23.47 27.14
C GLY A 76 4.37 -23.35 28.64
N LYS A 77 4.02 -22.20 29.24
CA LYS A 77 4.15 -21.99 30.70
C LYS A 77 3.32 -22.97 31.53
N GLN A 78 2.10 -23.29 31.10
CA GLN A 78 1.26 -24.27 31.81
C GLN A 78 1.85 -25.69 31.77
N SER A 79 2.45 -26.07 30.64
CA SER A 79 3.05 -27.41 30.47
C SER A 79 4.49 -27.52 30.98
N GLN A 80 5.15 -26.39 31.27
CA GLN A 80 6.59 -26.32 31.51
C GLN A 80 7.03 -27.24 32.66
N ASP A 81 6.37 -27.15 33.80
CA ASP A 81 6.74 -27.92 35.00
C ASP A 81 6.62 -29.43 34.76
N ARG A 82 5.59 -29.85 34.03
CA ARG A 82 5.38 -31.25 33.66
C ARG A 82 6.49 -31.75 32.74
N VAL A 83 6.83 -30.98 31.71
CA VAL A 83 7.90 -31.36 30.76
C VAL A 83 9.25 -31.46 31.48
N ILE A 84 9.55 -30.52 32.39
CA ILE A 84 10.78 -30.57 33.18
C ILE A 84 10.79 -31.82 34.07
N ALA A 85 9.68 -32.12 34.76
CA ALA A 85 9.58 -33.30 35.60
C ALA A 85 9.77 -34.60 34.80
N ASP A 86 9.13 -34.72 33.64
CA ASP A 86 9.24 -35.89 32.76
C ASP A 86 10.67 -36.06 32.21
N LEU A 87 11.34 -34.96 31.83
CA LEU A 87 12.74 -34.97 31.38
C LEU A 87 13.68 -35.41 32.50
N LEU A 88 13.54 -34.84 33.71
CA LEU A 88 14.36 -35.23 34.86
C LEU A 88 14.13 -36.70 35.22
N LYS A 89 12.87 -37.14 35.25
CA LYS A 89 12.54 -38.54 35.51
C LYS A 89 13.17 -39.49 34.50
N ALA A 90 13.12 -39.16 33.20
CA ALA A 90 13.74 -39.97 32.16
C ALA A 90 15.27 -40.05 32.29
N VAL A 91 15.92 -38.99 32.75
CA VAL A 91 17.37 -38.97 32.97
C VAL A 91 17.77 -39.80 34.20
N PHE A 92 16.98 -39.75 35.28
CA PHE A 92 17.30 -40.42 36.54
C PHE A 92 16.77 -41.86 36.65
N GLU A 93 15.72 -42.24 35.92
CA GLU A 93 15.23 -43.63 35.86
C GLU A 93 16.03 -44.45 34.82
N VAL A 94 17.17 -44.99 35.26
CA VAL A 94 17.95 -45.93 34.44
C VAL A 94 17.22 -47.26 34.31
N LYS A 95 16.69 -47.56 33.11
CA LYS A 95 16.15 -48.87 32.77
C LYS A 95 17.23 -49.73 32.12
N ALA A 96 17.97 -50.46 32.95
CA ALA A 96 18.96 -51.41 32.47
C ALA A 96 18.26 -52.56 31.71
N VAL A 97 18.62 -52.75 30.44
CA VAL A 97 18.20 -53.89 29.64
C VAL A 97 19.43 -54.77 29.44
N ALA A 98 19.32 -56.05 29.80
CA ALA A 98 20.38 -57.01 29.53
C ALA A 98 20.61 -57.12 28.01
N PRO A 99 21.86 -57.19 27.53
CA PRO A 99 22.13 -57.32 26.11
C PRO A 99 21.45 -58.59 25.58
N SER A 100 20.65 -58.45 24.53
CA SER A 100 20.07 -59.62 23.86
C SER A 100 21.19 -60.41 23.21
N ALA A 101 21.24 -61.71 23.47
CA ALA A 101 22.22 -62.62 22.89
C ALA A 101 22.23 -62.49 21.36
N ALA A 102 23.44 -62.36 20.80
CA ALA A 102 23.70 -62.22 19.37
C ALA A 102 23.45 -63.53 18.59
#